data_AF-A0A8B6M9K8-F1
#
_entry.id   AF-A0A8B6M9K8-F1
#
_cell.length_a   1.000
_cell.length_b   1.000
_cell.length_c   1.000
_cell.angle_alpha   90.00
_cell.angle_beta   90.00
_cell.angle_gamma   90.00
#
_symmetry.space_group_name_H-M   'P 1'
#
loop_
_entity.id
_entity.type
_entity.pdbx_description
1 polymer ?
#
loop_
_entity_poly.entity_id
_entity_poly.type
_entity_poly.pdbx_seq_one_letter_code
_entity_poly.pdbx_strand_id
1 'polypeptide(L)'
;MGKRPSILGDLNLEPSRPARRRTVKQVAPAPAPAPEPPTAEPPKPKVEVQHTSIYIPRPVYERLREIAFHERVKIHDLIMSGLDLVMIERGHPERTKDL
;
A
#
# COMPACT_ATOMS: atom_id res chain seq x y z
N MET A 1 -7.32 -35.85 32.91
CA MET A 1 -7.23 -34.45 32.44
C MET A 1 -6.30 -34.39 31.25
N GLY A 2 -6.86 -34.14 30.06
CA GLY A 2 -6.21 -34.31 28.77
C GLY A 2 -5.08 -33.32 28.53
N LYS A 3 -3.90 -33.84 28.19
CA LYS A 3 -2.80 -33.08 27.61
C LYS A 3 -3.27 -32.54 26.27
N ARG A 4 -3.27 -31.21 26.09
CA ARG A 4 -3.53 -30.59 24.78
C ARG A 4 -2.44 -31.04 23.80
N PRO A 5 -2.74 -31.79 22.73
CA PRO A 5 -1.72 -32.10 21.74
C PRO A 5 -1.43 -30.83 20.95
N SER A 6 -0.22 -30.30 21.08
CA SER A 6 0.27 -29.20 20.28
C SER A 6 0.49 -29.67 18.85
N ILE A 7 -0.40 -29.29 17.92
CA ILE A 7 -0.24 -29.54 16.47
C ILE A 7 0.89 -28.68 15.87
N LEU A 8 1.41 -27.71 16.62
CA LEU A 8 2.42 -26.75 16.17
C LEU A 8 3.88 -27.18 16.44
N GLY A 9 4.13 -28.46 16.73
CA GLY A 9 5.47 -28.99 17.06
C GLY A 9 6.35 -29.36 15.87
N ASP A 10 5.76 -29.58 14.68
CA ASP A 10 6.46 -30.19 13.53
C ASP A 10 6.48 -29.30 12.26
N LEU A 11 6.31 -27.99 12.41
CA LEU A 11 6.55 -27.06 11.30
C LEU A 11 8.01 -26.62 11.27
N ASN A 12 8.86 -27.52 10.76
CA ASN A 12 10.23 -27.16 10.38
C ASN A 12 10.20 -26.41 9.03
N LEU A 13 10.09 -25.08 9.07
CA LEU A 13 10.36 -24.23 7.90
C LEU A 13 11.87 -24.02 7.76
N GLU A 14 12.54 -25.01 7.15
CA GLU A 14 13.87 -24.81 6.60
C GLU A 14 13.82 -23.67 5.56
N PRO A 15 14.68 -22.63 5.67
CA PRO A 15 14.77 -21.64 4.62
C PRO A 15 15.35 -22.31 3.38
N SER A 16 14.49 -22.55 2.38
CA SER A 16 14.92 -23.03 1.06
C SER A 16 15.85 -21.99 0.43
N ARG A 17 17.16 -22.23 0.59
CA ARG A 17 18.23 -21.56 -0.15
C ARG A 17 18.00 -21.89 -1.62
N PRO A 18 17.94 -20.91 -2.55
CA PRO A 18 17.67 -21.23 -3.94
C PRO A 18 18.82 -22.09 -4.48
N ALA A 19 18.50 -23.36 -4.76
CA ALA A 19 19.39 -24.28 -5.43
C ALA A 19 19.77 -23.67 -6.78
N ARG A 20 21.08 -23.60 -7.05
CA ARG A 20 21.65 -23.22 -8.34
C ARG A 20 20.88 -23.92 -9.45
N ARG A 21 20.22 -23.13 -10.30
CA ARG A 21 19.52 -23.61 -11.51
C ARG A 21 20.46 -24.47 -12.33
N ARG A 22 20.14 -25.76 -12.38
CA ARG A 22 20.71 -26.74 -13.30
C ARG A 22 20.39 -26.27 -14.71
N THR A 23 21.41 -26.01 -15.51
CA THR A 23 21.27 -25.62 -16.92
C THR A 23 20.68 -26.77 -17.72
N VAL A 24 19.36 -26.75 -17.91
CA VAL A 24 18.69 -27.57 -18.92
C VAL A 24 18.98 -26.90 -20.26
N LYS A 25 19.77 -27.57 -21.09
CA LYS A 25 20.04 -27.18 -22.48
C LYS A 25 18.71 -27.27 -23.25
N GLN A 26 17.98 -26.16 -23.31
CA GLN A 26 16.79 -26.05 -24.15
C GLN A 26 17.24 -25.98 -25.61
N VAL A 27 16.74 -26.93 -26.39
CA VAL A 27 16.76 -26.92 -27.86
C VAL A 27 15.86 -25.76 -28.31
N ALA A 28 16.39 -24.93 -29.20
CA ALA A 28 15.75 -23.71 -29.68
C ALA A 28 14.48 -24.01 -30.51
N PRO A 29 13.34 -23.37 -30.21
CA PRO A 29 12.29 -23.14 -31.20
C PRO A 29 12.53 -21.82 -31.95
N ALA A 30 12.07 -21.79 -33.20
CA ALA A 30 12.15 -20.67 -34.15
C ALA A 30 11.66 -19.32 -33.57
N PRO A 31 12.16 -18.18 -34.07
CA PRO A 31 11.89 -16.88 -33.48
C PRO A 31 10.41 -16.51 -33.63
N ALA A 32 9.72 -16.42 -32.49
CA ALA A 32 8.43 -15.74 -32.38
C ALA A 32 8.66 -14.21 -32.48
N PRO A 33 7.72 -13.44 -33.07
CA PRO A 33 7.84 -12.00 -33.16
C PRO A 33 7.93 -11.39 -31.76
N ALA A 34 8.84 -10.43 -31.59
CA ALA A 34 9.11 -9.77 -30.32
C ALA A 34 7.84 -9.08 -29.77
N PRO A 35 7.60 -9.11 -28.46
CA PRO A 35 6.53 -8.32 -27.86
C PRO A 35 6.83 -6.84 -28.06
N GLU A 36 5.87 -6.11 -28.61
CA GLU A 36 5.93 -4.66 -28.76
C GLU A 36 6.12 -4.01 -27.37
N PRO A 37 6.97 -2.97 -27.26
CA PRO A 37 7.20 -2.31 -25.99
C PRO A 37 5.90 -1.68 -25.48
N PRO A 38 5.64 -1.71 -24.16
CA PRO A 38 4.48 -1.03 -23.60
C PRO A 38 4.55 0.44 -23.98
N THR A 39 3.51 0.92 -24.66
CA THR A 39 3.32 2.35 -24.94
C THR A 39 3.46 3.10 -23.63
N ALA A 40 4.49 3.93 -23.53
CA ALA A 40 4.74 4.76 -22.36
C ALA A 40 3.60 5.77 -22.24
N GLU A 41 2.72 5.57 -21.25
CA GLU A 41 1.73 6.57 -20.90
C GLU A 41 2.45 7.88 -20.54
N PRO A 42 1.94 9.04 -21.01
CA PRO A 42 2.56 10.31 -20.70
C PRO A 42 2.62 10.53 -19.18
N PRO A 43 3.73 11.08 -18.65
CA PRO A 43 3.88 11.28 -17.22
C PRO A 43 2.80 12.23 -16.71
N LYS A 44 2.03 11.77 -15.72
CA LYS A 44 1.04 12.61 -15.03
C LYS A 44 1.74 13.84 -14.42
N PRO A 45 1.13 15.03 -14.47
CA PRO A 45 1.69 16.23 -13.87
C PRO A 45 2.00 15.95 -12.39
N LYS A 46 3.22 16.27 -11.96
CA LYS A 46 3.64 16.10 -10.57
C LYS A 46 2.97 17.19 -9.75
N VAL A 47 2.02 16.78 -8.92
CA VAL A 47 1.45 17.63 -7.88
C VAL A 47 2.54 17.94 -6.86
N GLU A 48 2.69 19.21 -6.48
CA GLU A 48 3.60 19.62 -5.42
C GLU A 48 3.02 19.19 -4.06
N VAL A 49 3.51 18.09 -3.50
CA VAL A 49 3.04 17.53 -2.23
C VAL A 49 4.14 17.59 -1.18
N GLN A 50 3.89 18.30 -0.08
CA GLN A 50 4.77 18.31 1.09
C GLN A 50 4.45 17.15 2.02
N HIS A 51 5.38 16.19 2.16
CA HIS A 51 5.26 15.12 3.14
C HIS A 51 5.47 15.65 4.56
N THR A 52 4.51 15.39 5.44
CA THR A 52 4.55 15.81 6.85
C THR A 52 4.03 14.69 7.75
N SER A 53 4.75 14.42 8.84
CA SER A 53 4.34 13.49 9.88
C SER A 53 3.63 14.23 11.01
N ILE A 54 2.48 13.72 11.47
CA ILE A 54 1.69 14.33 12.54
C ILE A 54 1.50 13.31 13.66
N TYR A 55 1.70 13.75 14.90
CA TYR A 55 1.40 12.94 16.08
C TYR A 55 -0.02 13.22 16.55
N ILE A 56 -0.83 12.17 16.66
CA ILE A 56 -2.23 12.25 17.07
C ILE A 56 -2.40 11.50 18.38
N PRO A 57 -3.14 12.04 19.37
CA PRO A 57 -3.46 11.30 20.58
C PRO A 57 -4.11 9.95 20.26
N ARG A 58 -3.70 8.90 20.97
CA ARG A 58 -4.25 7.55 20.79
C ARG A 58 -5.77 7.46 20.72
N PRO A 59 -6.57 8.07 21.62
CA PRO A 59 -8.03 7.97 21.54
C PRO A 59 -8.60 8.59 20.24
N VAL A 60 -7.96 9.64 19.72
CA VAL A 60 -8.38 10.27 18.46
C VAL A 60 -8.07 9.36 17.28
N TYR A 61 -6.90 8.73 17.26
CA TYR A 61 -6.53 7.76 16.23
C TYR A 61 -7.49 6.55 16.19
N GLU A 62 -7.87 6.02 17.37
CA GLU A 62 -8.82 4.91 17.47
C GLU A 62 -10.20 5.30 16.91
N ARG A 63 -10.66 6.54 17.18
CA ARG A 63 -11.92 7.04 16.63
C ARG A 63 -11.87 7.25 15.12
N LEU A 64 -10.78 7.82 14.59
CA LEU A 64 -10.59 7.98 13.15
C LEU A 64 -10.61 6.63 12.43
N ARG A 65 -10.00 5.61 13.04
CA ARG A 65 -10.01 4.25 12.49
C ARG A 65 -11.41 3.66 12.43
N GLU A 66 -12.21 3.86 13.47
CA GLU A 66 -13.61 3.41 13.51
C GLU A 66 -14.44 4.08 12.42
N ILE A 67 -14.35 5.41 12.29
CA ILE A 67 -15.06 6.18 11.26
C ILE A 67 -14.66 5.69 9.86
N ALA A 68 -13.35 5.59 9.60
CA ALA A 68 -12.82 5.11 8.32
C ALA A 68 -13.34 3.70 7.96
N PHE A 69 -13.47 2.82 8.96
CA PHE A 69 -14.01 1.47 8.76
C PHE A 69 -15.49 1.50 8.34
N HIS A 70 -16.32 2.28 9.03
CA HIS A 70 -17.76 2.37 8.74
C HIS A 70 -18.04 3.07 7.41
N GLU A 71 -17.29 4.13 7.10
CA GLU A 71 -17.46 4.93 5.87
C GLU A 71 -16.73 4.33 4.66
N ARG A 72 -15.93 3.27 4.86
CA ARG A 72 -15.11 2.62 3.81
C ARG A 72 -14.12 3.58 3.14
N VAL A 73 -13.60 4.54 3.89
CA VAL A 73 -12.59 5.51 3.45
C VAL A 73 -11.26 5.28 4.16
N LYS A 74 -10.18 5.93 3.70
CA LYS A 74 -8.89 5.90 4.40
C LYS A 74 -8.88 6.96 5.49
N ILE A 75 -8.18 6.69 6.60
CA ILE A 75 -7.94 7.70 7.65
C ILE A 75 -7.29 8.97 7.08
N HIS A 76 -6.40 8.80 6.10
CA HIS A 76 -5.80 9.91 5.36
C HIS A 76 -6.86 10.87 4.78
N ASP A 77 -7.90 10.34 4.16
CA ASP A 77 -8.93 11.15 3.49
C ASP A 77 -9.76 11.94 4.50
N LEU A 78 -10.00 11.36 5.69
CA LEU A 78 -10.62 12.05 6.81
C LEU A 78 -9.75 13.21 7.32
N ILE A 79 -8.44 12.99 7.43
CA ILE A 79 -7.49 14.04 7.85
C ILE A 79 -7.49 15.18 6.82
N MET A 80 -7.40 14.85 5.53
CA MET A 80 -7.42 15.85 4.45
C MET A 80 -8.74 16.62 4.42
N SER A 81 -9.87 15.94 4.61
CA SER A 81 -11.17 16.62 4.73
C SER A 81 -11.24 17.54 5.94
N GLY A 82 -10.61 17.17 7.06
CA GLY A 82 -10.51 18.03 8.24
C GLY A 82 -9.68 19.29 7.97
N LEU A 83 -8.57 19.16 7.23
CA LEU A 83 -7.76 20.29 6.81
C LEU A 83 -8.53 21.24 5.90
N ASP A 84 -9.30 20.71 4.94
CA ASP A 84 -10.15 21.52 4.07
C ASP A 84 -11.15 22.37 4.88
N LEU A 85 -11.78 21.78 5.90
CA LEU A 85 -12.71 22.50 6.78
C LEU A 85 -12.01 23.63 7.54
N VAL A 86 -10.80 23.41 8.05
CA VAL A 86 -10.01 24.42 8.76
C VAL A 86 -9.63 25.58 7.83
N MET A 87 -9.26 25.30 6.58
CA MET A 87 -8.94 26.36 5.60
C MET A 87 -10.17 27.20 5.28
N ILE A 88 -11.31 26.55 5.02
CA ILE A 88 -12.58 27.23 4.76
C ILE A 88 -12.99 28.11 5.94
N GLU A 89 -12.93 27.60 7.17
CA GLU A 89 -13.27 28.34 8.38
C GLU A 89 -12.39 29.58 8.56
N ARG A 90 -11.13 29.51 8.13
CA ARG A 90 -10.16 30.61 8.19
C ARG A 90 -10.19 31.55 6.99
N GLY A 91 -11.06 31.31 6.01
CA GLY A 91 -11.19 32.15 4.81
C GLY A 91 -10.08 31.91 3.76
N HIS A 92 -9.41 30.77 3.83
CA HIS A 92 -8.38 30.37 2.87
C HIS A 92 -8.99 29.54 1.72
N PRO A 93 -8.72 29.89 0.46
CA PRO A 93 -9.26 29.17 -0.70
C PRO A 93 -8.55 27.85 -0.99
N GLU A 94 -7.38 27.58 -0.40
CA GLU A 94 -6.59 26.39 -0.67
C GLU A 94 -7.30 25.13 -0.12
N ARG A 95 -7.62 24.17 -1.01
CA ARG A 95 -8.18 22.87 -0.62
C ARG A 95 -7.29 21.73 -1.07
N THR A 96 -7.32 20.66 -0.29
CA THR A 96 -6.59 19.44 -0.59
C THR A 96 -7.16 18.72 -1.83
N LYS A 97 -8.44 18.90 -2.12
CA LYS A 97 -9.12 18.30 -3.28
C LYS A 97 -8.82 18.98 -4.62
N ASP A 98 -8.19 20.15 -4.59
CA ASP A 98 -7.90 20.95 -5.80
C ASP A 98 -6.48 20.67 -6.36
N LEU A 99 -5.75 19.73 -5.74
CA LEU A 99 -4.41 19.25 -6.09
C LEU A 99 -4.48 17.85 -6.73
#